data_AF-A0A960PK79-F1
#
_entry.id   AF-A0A960PK79-F1
#
_cell.length_a   1.000
_cell.length_b   1.000
_cell.length_c   1.000
_cell.angle_alpha   90.00
_cell.angle_beta   90.00
_cell.angle_gamma   90.00
#
_symmetry.space_group_name_H-M   'P 1'
#
loop_
_entity.id
_entity.type
_entity.pdbx_description
1 polymer ?
#
loop_
_entity_poly.entity_id
_entity_poly.type
_entity_poly.pdbx_seq_one_letter_code
_entity_poly.pdbx_strand_id
1 'polypeptide(L)' 'MPESSAPPTPPPLRHAMAAPKMVRPFKVHAAFEPAGDQPAAIAALAKGIDAGERYQTLLGITGSGKSATV' A
#
# COMPACT_ATOMS: atom_id res chain seq x y z
N MET A 1 -13.40 -52.80 -30.29
CA MET A 1 -12.40 -51.71 -30.34
C MET A 1 -13.06 -50.48 -29.71
N PRO A 2 -12.69 -50.03 -28.49
CA PRO A 2 -13.24 -48.80 -27.94
C PRO A 2 -12.46 -47.59 -28.47
N GLU A 3 -13.19 -46.60 -28.96
CA GLU A 3 -12.71 -45.34 -29.53
C GLU A 3 -12.04 -44.49 -28.44
N SER A 4 -10.74 -44.23 -28.59
CA SER A 4 -9.96 -43.36 -27.71
C SER A 4 -10.18 -41.90 -28.14
N SER A 5 -11.21 -41.27 -27.56
CA SER A 5 -11.45 -39.83 -27.71
C SER A 5 -10.55 -39.06 -26.74
N ALA A 6 -9.46 -38.46 -27.24
CA ALA A 6 -8.65 -37.52 -26.48
C ALA A 6 -9.47 -36.26 -26.10
N PRO A 7 -9.32 -35.70 -24.89
CA PRO A 7 -10.04 -34.49 -24.50
C PRO A 7 -9.58 -33.27 -25.31
N PRO A 8 -10.50 -32.31 -25.58
CA PRO A 8 -10.14 -31.10 -26.32
C PRO A 8 -9.10 -30.28 -25.56
N THR A 9 -8.09 -29.80 -26.27
CA THR A 9 -7.03 -28.93 -25.70
C THR A 9 -7.65 -27.64 -25.17
N PRO A 10 -7.36 -27.22 -23.92
CA PRO A 10 -7.86 -25.95 -23.42
C PRO A 10 -7.25 -24.79 -24.24
N PRO A 11 -8.03 -23.74 -24.54
CA PRO A 11 -7.51 -22.56 -25.22
C PRO A 11 -6.40 -21.92 -24.38
N PRO A 12 -5.39 -21.27 -25.00
CA PRO A 12 -4.35 -20.59 -24.26
C PRO A 12 -4.99 -19.49 -23.39
N LEU A 13 -4.68 -19.51 -22.09
CA LEU A 13 -5.06 -18.46 -21.16
C LEU A 13 -4.44 -17.14 -21.66
N ARG A 14 -5.24 -16.33 -22.37
CA ARG A 14 -4.87 -14.94 -22.67
C ARG A 14 -4.67 -14.28 -21.32
N HIS A 15 -3.42 -13.96 -21.00
CA HIS A 15 -3.09 -13.14 -19.84
C HIS A 15 -3.79 -11.81 -20.08
N ALA A 16 -4.93 -11.60 -19.40
CA ALA A 16 -5.61 -10.33 -19.39
C ALA A 16 -4.58 -9.30 -18.89
N MET A 17 -4.26 -8.33 -19.75
CA MET A 17 -3.38 -7.23 -19.42
C MET A 17 -3.96 -6.57 -18.16
N ALA A 18 -3.25 -6.69 -17.05
CA ALA A 18 -3.68 -6.10 -15.78
C ALA A 18 -3.93 -4.61 -16.02
N ALA A 19 -5.16 -4.16 -15.80
CA ALA A 19 -5.51 -2.76 -15.92
C ALA A 19 -4.56 -1.92 -15.03
N PRO A 20 -4.10 -0.75 -15.49
CA PRO A 20 -3.20 0.07 -14.70
C PRO A 20 -3.87 0.37 -13.36
N LYS A 21 -3.14 0.13 -12.26
CA LYS A 21 -3.60 0.40 -10.91
C LYS A 21 -3.92 1.88 -10.82
N MET A 22 -5.20 2.23 -10.83
CA MET A 22 -5.67 3.61 -10.72
C MET A 22 -5.23 4.16 -9.37
N VAL A 23 -4.19 4.99 -9.35
CA VAL A 23 -3.71 5.63 -8.11
C VAL A 23 -4.68 6.75 -7.77
N ARG A 24 -5.61 6.48 -6.84
CA ARG A 24 -6.44 7.52 -6.24
C ARG A 24 -5.61 8.17 -5.12
N PRO A 25 -5.42 9.49 -5.12
CA PRO A 25 -4.68 10.15 -4.05
C PRO A 25 -5.42 9.96 -2.72
N PHE A 26 -4.68 9.57 -1.68
CA PHE A 26 -5.21 9.52 -0.32
C PHE A 26 -5.47 10.95 0.17
N LYS A 27 -6.64 11.20 0.75
CA LYS A 27 -7.02 12.50 1.31
C LYS A 27 -7.24 12.36 2.81
N VAL A 28 -6.45 13.09 3.59
CA VAL A 28 -6.59 13.15 5.05
C VAL A 28 -7.66 14.19 5.39
N HIS A 29 -8.65 13.81 6.19
CA HIS A 29 -9.61 14.72 6.79
C HIS A 29 -9.31 14.80 8.29
N ALA A 30 -8.81 15.94 8.76
CA ALA A 30 -8.49 16.19 10.16
C ALA A 30 -9.07 17.53 10.61
N ALA A 31 -9.53 17.61 11.86
CA ALA A 31 -10.03 18.85 12.45
C ALA A 31 -8.90 19.77 12.94
N PHE A 32 -7.67 19.25 13.05
CA PHE A 32 -6.51 19.94 13.57
C PHE A 32 -5.29 19.63 12.70
N GLU A 33 -4.42 20.62 12.56
CA GLU A 33 -3.13 20.46 11.88
C GLU A 33 -2.10 19.77 12.79
N PRO A 34 -1.13 19.03 12.22
CA PRO A 34 -0.05 18.42 12.99
C PRO A 34 0.74 19.48 13.77
N ALA A 35 1.00 19.23 15.04
CA ALA A 35 1.67 20.17 15.94
C ALA A 35 2.75 19.48 16.79
N GLY A 36 3.62 20.29 17.41
CA GLY A 36 4.76 19.78 18.18
C GLY A 36 5.74 19.02 17.30
N ASP A 37 6.12 17.81 17.72
CA ASP A 37 7.07 16.96 16.97
C ASP A 37 6.42 16.15 15.84
N GLN A 38 5.09 16.23 15.68
CA GLN A 38 4.38 15.45 14.65
C GLN A 38 4.84 15.76 13.22
N PRO A 39 5.03 17.04 12.78
CA PRO A 39 5.49 17.32 11.42
C PRO A 39 6.86 16.69 11.12
N ALA A 40 7.77 16.72 12.09
CA ALA A 40 9.10 16.13 11.95
C ALA A 40 9.03 14.59 11.87
N ALA A 41 8.18 13.97 12.69
CA ALA A 41 7.96 12.53 12.65
C ALA A 41 7.36 12.06 11.32
N ILE A 42 6.35 12.78 10.80
CA ILE A 42 5.74 12.49 9.49
C ILE A 42 6.80 12.59 8.39
N ALA A 43 7.60 13.67 8.37
CA ALA A 43 8.63 13.87 7.37
C ALA A 43 9.70 12.76 7.39
N ALA A 44 10.12 12.33 8.59
CA ALA A 44 11.08 11.25 8.75
C ALA A 44 10.53 9.91 8.22
N LEU A 45 9.28 9.59 8.57
CA LEU A 45 8.62 8.36 8.11
C LEU A 45 8.42 8.34 6.59
N ALA A 46 7.94 9.45 6.02
CA ALA A 46 7.77 9.60 4.58
C ALA A 46 9.09 9.40 3.83
N LYS A 47 10.16 10.04 4.31
CA LYS A 47 11.50 9.88 3.75
C LYS A 47 11.98 8.42 3.81
N GLY A 48 11.74 7.72 4.93
CA GLY A 48 12.11 6.31 5.05
C GLY A 48 11.34 5.43 4.06
N ILE A 49 10.07 5.72 3.80
CA ILE A 49 9.26 5.02 2.78
C ILE A 49 9.85 5.25 1.39
N ASP A 50 10.15 6.49 1.04
CA ASP A 50 10.76 6.85 -0.25
C ASP A 50 12.16 6.24 -0.43
N ALA A 51 12.90 6.08 0.67
CA ALA A 51 14.21 5.42 0.70
C ALA A 51 14.12 3.88 0.65
N GLY A 52 12.92 3.29 0.70
CA GLY A 52 12.71 1.85 0.67
C GLY A 52 12.98 1.14 2.00
N GLU A 53 12.99 1.88 3.12
CA GLU A 53 13.16 1.31 4.45
C GLU A 53 11.96 0.43 4.82
N ARG A 54 12.20 -0.88 4.91
CA ARG A 54 11.15 -1.88 5.18
C ARG A 54 10.59 -1.80 6.60
N TYR A 55 11.41 -1.38 7.56
CA TYR A 55 11.06 -1.35 8.98
C TYR A 55 11.39 0.02 9.55
N GLN A 56 10.39 0.68 10.12
CA GLN A 56 10.53 1.98 10.77
C GLN A 56 9.76 1.96 12.10
N THR A 57 10.30 2.63 13.12
CA THR A 57 9.71 2.68 14.46
C THR A 57 9.34 4.11 14.82
N LEU A 58 8.06 4.39 15.04
CA LEU A 58 7.59 5.67 15.54
C LEU A 58 7.59 5.69 17.08
N LEU A 59 8.64 6.27 17.67
CA LEU A 59 8.74 6.43 19.12
C LEU A 59 7.98 7.68 19.58
N GLY A 60 6.67 7.54 19.84
CA GLY A 60 5.88 8.61 20.45
C GLY A 60 5.66 8.44 21.96
N ILE A 61 5.50 9.55 22.68
CA ILE A 61 5.01 9.57 24.08
C ILE A 61 3.50 9.28 24.13
N THR A 62 2.97 8.83 25.27
CA THR A 62 1.52 8.60 25.44
C THR A 62 0.74 9.92 25.29
N GLY A 63 -0.41 9.91 24.60
CA GLY A 63 -1.22 11.12 24.38
C GLY A 63 -0.77 12.04 23.23
N SER A 64 0.35 11.74 22.55
CA SER A 64 0.87 12.56 21.42
C SER A 64 0.08 12.45 20.11
N GLY A 65 -1.00 11.67 20.07
CA GLY A 65 -1.79 11.49 18.85
C GLY A 65 -1.08 10.70 17.75
N LYS A 66 -0.41 9.58 18.09
CA LYS A 66 0.27 8.71 17.09
C LYS A 66 -0.62 8.31 15.91
N SER A 67 -1.94 8.17 16.12
CA SER A 67 -2.90 7.89 15.05
C SER A 67 -3.08 9.03 14.05
N ALA A 68 -2.76 10.28 14.42
CA ALA A 68 -2.75 11.41 13.50
C ALA A 68 -1.44 11.50 12.68
N THR A 69 -0.46 10.65 13.00
CA THR A 69 0.86 10.60 12.32
C THR A 69 0.91 9.53 11.22
N VAL A 70 0.01 8.53 11.23
CA VAL A 70 -0.01 7.37 10.31
C VAL A 70 -1.22 7.40 9.38
#